data_AF-A0A507EHK6-F1
#
_entry.id   AF-A0A507EHK6-F1
#
_cell.length_a   1.000
_cell.length_b   1.000
_cell.length_c   1.000
_cell.angle_alpha   90.00
_cell.angle_beta   90.00
_cell.angle_gamma   90.00
#
_symmetry.space_group_name_H-M   'P 1'
#
loop_
_entity.id
_entity.type
_entity.pdbx_description
1 polymer ?
#
loop_
_entity_poly.entity_id
_entity_poly.type
_entity_poly.pdbx_seq_one_letter_code
_entity_poly.pdbx_strand_id
1 'polypeptide(L)'
;MASPQHFRIFPALKPPALKVSDPVFVKLRSEKSTGHASIVQTPETPEGRPVVQFLTDGSTHPVNPARILAVYTEAPLIMICKSTTDYRTLARSQVYKNDAVVEIGSSYGVCTGILAQHANSVFGLEVSPKLVEEARKRYPALRFELLNVLENKERTIELMQGVRKVFVDIGGNRTIGDVVKIVTLLNEALKPDLICIKSEEMVDDAEKHLNGSSDGVIPDGQAWFEGLQTRHAINVSKSIAPEQWYLNARKAGFTRNPLRYPMRVTADGNAICRLHNYKAAGCPKVDAADLRALPQPHPRTAAVV
;
A
#
# COMPACT_ATOMS: atom_id res chain seq x y z
N MET A 1 16.87 -24.48 -8.72
CA MET A 1 16.00 -24.11 -7.59
C MET A 1 15.71 -22.62 -7.71
N ALA A 2 14.47 -22.19 -7.50
CA ALA A 2 14.16 -20.75 -7.50
C ALA A 2 14.84 -20.09 -6.29
N SER A 3 15.35 -18.87 -6.44
CA SER A 3 15.89 -18.10 -5.32
C SER A 3 14.80 -17.90 -4.26
N PRO A 4 15.13 -18.01 -2.96
CA PRO A 4 14.17 -17.80 -1.89
C PRO A 4 13.63 -16.35 -1.94
N GLN A 5 12.35 -16.19 -1.63
CA GLN A 5 11.72 -14.88 -1.55
C GLN A 5 12.04 -14.19 -0.23
N HIS A 6 12.40 -12.92 -0.30
CA HIS A 6 12.63 -12.09 0.87
C HIS A 6 11.35 -11.34 1.21
N PHE A 7 10.83 -11.49 2.43
CA PHE A 7 9.65 -10.76 2.89
C PHE A 7 10.03 -9.72 3.94
N ARG A 8 9.57 -8.48 3.77
CA ARG A 8 9.89 -7.37 4.67
C ARG A 8 8.67 -6.49 4.95
N ILE A 9 8.47 -6.14 6.22
CA ILE A 9 7.50 -5.12 6.65
C ILE A 9 8.12 -3.74 6.51
N PHE A 10 7.34 -2.79 5.99
CA PHE A 10 7.71 -1.39 5.87
C PHE A 10 6.68 -0.44 6.51
N PRO A 11 7.13 0.56 7.29
CA PRO A 11 8.52 0.80 7.69
C PRO A 11 9.03 -0.27 8.66
N ALA A 12 10.35 -0.49 8.66
CA ALA A 12 10.99 -1.30 9.68
C ALA A 12 10.88 -0.64 11.07
N LEU A 13 10.84 -1.43 12.14
CA LEU A 13 10.85 -0.92 13.52
C LEU A 13 12.12 -0.12 13.82
N LYS A 14 13.25 -0.60 13.29
CA LYS A 14 14.54 0.06 13.31
C LYS A 14 15.08 0.10 11.88
N PRO A 15 15.46 1.27 11.35
CA PRO A 15 16.12 1.36 10.05
C PRO A 15 17.41 0.50 10.04
N PRO A 16 17.73 -0.14 8.90
CA PRO A 16 18.98 -0.89 8.79
C PRO A 16 20.18 0.05 8.97
N ALA A 17 21.26 -0.50 9.52
CA ALA A 17 22.52 0.24 9.63
C ALA A 17 23.11 0.47 8.22
N LEU A 18 23.18 1.72 7.81
CA LEU A 18 23.66 2.12 6.49
C LEU A 18 25.19 2.11 6.43
N LYS A 19 25.73 1.60 5.34
CA LYS A 19 27.17 1.49 5.04
C LYS A 19 27.52 2.30 3.81
N VAL A 20 28.80 2.62 3.65
CA VAL A 20 29.32 3.22 2.41
C VAL A 20 28.97 2.31 1.22
N SER A 21 28.54 2.93 0.13
CA SER A 21 27.98 2.33 -1.09
C SER A 21 26.55 1.82 -1.00
N ASP A 22 25.90 1.81 0.18
CA ASP A 22 24.50 1.40 0.26
C ASP A 22 23.62 2.34 -0.58
N PRO A 23 22.72 1.79 -1.41
CA PRO A 23 21.74 2.57 -2.13
C PRO A 23 20.66 3.07 -1.18
N VAL A 24 20.35 4.36 -1.29
CA VAL A 24 19.39 5.03 -0.42
C VAL A 24 18.50 5.99 -1.20
N PHE A 25 17.35 6.30 -0.62
CA PHE A 25 16.45 7.34 -1.12
C PHE A 25 16.34 8.45 -0.07
N VAL A 26 16.69 9.67 -0.47
CA VAL A 26 16.55 10.87 0.34
C VAL A 26 15.20 11.52 0.09
N LYS A 27 14.40 11.68 1.14
CA LYS A 27 13.19 12.51 1.13
C LYS A 27 13.58 13.97 0.88
N LEU A 28 13.44 14.42 -0.37
CA LEU A 28 13.83 15.75 -0.82
C LEU A 28 12.92 16.85 -0.24
N ARG A 29 13.48 18.06 -0.11
CA ARG A 29 12.76 19.31 0.16
C ARG A 29 12.89 20.32 -1.00
N SER A 30 13.66 19.97 -2.03
CA SER A 30 14.12 20.83 -3.12
C SER A 30 13.67 20.30 -4.48
N GLU A 31 13.96 21.05 -5.56
CA GLU A 31 13.56 20.78 -6.95
C GLU A 31 14.28 19.58 -7.63
N LYS A 32 15.01 18.75 -6.88
CA LYS A 32 15.67 17.57 -7.50
C LYS A 32 14.61 16.59 -8.01
N SER A 33 14.84 16.03 -9.20
CA SER A 33 13.89 15.14 -9.89
C SER A 33 13.72 13.78 -9.20
N THR A 34 14.73 13.31 -8.47
CA THR A 34 14.63 12.11 -7.63
C THR A 34 15.57 12.16 -6.43
N GLY A 35 15.19 11.46 -5.36
CA GLY A 35 15.94 11.32 -4.11
C GLY A 35 16.97 10.19 -4.10
N HIS A 36 17.10 9.42 -5.18
CA HIS A 36 18.05 8.31 -5.26
C HIS A 36 19.51 8.76 -5.10
N ALA A 37 20.23 8.09 -4.21
CA ALA A 37 21.60 8.39 -3.85
C ALA A 37 22.32 7.13 -3.33
N SER A 38 23.63 7.24 -3.12
CA SER A 38 24.44 6.24 -2.43
C SER A 38 25.14 6.87 -1.23
N ILE A 39 25.32 6.12 -0.14
CA ILE A 39 26.11 6.59 1.00
C ILE A 39 27.58 6.65 0.59
N VAL A 40 28.25 7.78 0.78
CA VAL A 40 29.69 7.92 0.52
C VAL A 40 30.50 8.08 1.80
N GLN A 41 29.84 8.48 2.90
CA GLN A 41 30.46 8.57 4.21
C GLN A 41 29.43 8.30 5.30
N THR A 42 29.75 7.42 6.24
CA THR A 42 28.99 7.22 7.48
C THR A 42 29.49 8.19 8.55
N PRO A 43 28.62 8.70 9.44
CA PRO A 43 29.04 9.60 10.50
C PRO A 43 29.92 8.87 11.53
N GLU A 44 30.88 9.59 12.13
CA GLU A 44 31.73 9.07 13.20
C GLU A 44 30.98 8.95 14.53
N THR A 45 29.94 9.76 14.74
CA THR A 45 29.08 9.73 15.93
C THR A 45 27.64 9.35 15.55
N PRO A 46 26.86 8.77 16.49
CA PRO A 46 25.45 8.44 16.26
C PRO A 46 24.58 9.62 15.85
N GLU A 47 24.94 10.85 16.26
CA GLU A 47 24.22 12.09 15.96
C GLU A 47 24.65 12.75 14.65
N GLY A 48 25.74 12.25 14.05
CA GLY A 48 26.29 12.80 12.82
C GLY A 48 25.39 12.57 11.60
N ARG A 49 25.70 13.29 10.52
CA ARG A 49 24.98 13.18 9.26
C ARG A 49 25.78 12.34 8.28
N PRO A 50 25.23 11.23 7.74
CA PRO A 50 25.86 10.56 6.61
C PRO A 50 25.91 11.51 5.42
N VAL A 51 26.98 11.38 4.63
CA VAL A 51 27.12 12.06 3.34
C VAL A 51 26.62 11.11 2.28
N VAL A 52 25.73 11.60 1.41
CA VAL A 52 25.22 10.87 0.26
C VAL A 52 25.71 11.51 -1.02
N GLN A 53 25.87 10.72 -2.08
CA GLN A 53 26.04 11.19 -3.45
C GLN A 53 24.76 10.92 -4.24
N PHE A 54 24.14 11.97 -4.79
CA PHE A 54 22.91 11.84 -5.59
C PHE A 54 23.21 11.24 -6.96
N LEU A 55 22.40 10.26 -7.39
CA LEU A 55 22.58 9.60 -8.68
C LEU A 55 22.22 10.50 -9.87
N THR A 56 21.48 11.58 -9.64
CA THR A 56 20.99 12.48 -10.70
C THR A 56 22.06 13.42 -11.23
N ASP A 57 22.90 13.95 -10.36
CA ASP A 57 23.85 15.02 -10.67
C ASP A 57 25.25 14.77 -10.08
N GLY A 58 25.46 13.65 -9.37
CA GLY A 58 26.72 13.32 -8.72
C GLY A 58 27.08 14.19 -7.52
N SER A 59 26.22 15.14 -7.13
CA SER A 59 26.48 16.05 -6.01
C SER A 59 26.43 15.33 -4.67
N THR A 60 27.26 15.77 -3.73
CA THR A 60 27.37 15.18 -2.40
C THR A 60 26.85 16.13 -1.32
N HIS A 61 26.06 15.61 -0.38
CA HIS A 61 25.54 16.42 0.72
C HIS A 61 25.44 15.62 2.03
N PRO A 62 25.72 16.24 3.19
CA PRO A 62 25.36 15.68 4.48
C PRO A 62 23.83 15.74 4.65
N VAL A 63 23.22 14.60 4.96
CA VAL A 63 21.75 14.47 5.04
C VAL A 63 21.32 14.07 6.45
N ASN A 64 20.22 14.66 6.93
CA ASN A 64 19.60 14.22 8.18
C ASN A 64 19.16 12.75 8.06
N PRO A 65 19.60 11.82 8.93
CA PRO A 65 19.24 10.40 8.88
C PRO A 65 17.74 10.12 8.76
N ALA A 66 16.88 10.93 9.40
CA ALA A 66 15.42 10.78 9.33
C ALA A 66 14.82 11.01 7.92
N ARG A 67 15.61 11.59 7.01
CA ARG A 67 15.24 11.78 5.60
C ARG A 67 15.74 10.66 4.71
N ILE A 68 16.52 9.72 5.22
CA ILE A 68 17.12 8.64 4.42
C ILE A 68 16.27 7.38 4.58
N LEU A 69 15.98 6.74 3.47
CA LEU A 69 15.35 5.43 3.39
C LEU A 69 16.32 4.47 2.73
N ALA A 70 16.41 3.25 3.23
CA ALA A 70 17.12 2.20 2.53
C ALA A 70 16.41 1.87 1.20
N VAL A 71 17.20 1.63 0.15
CA VAL A 71 16.71 1.02 -1.08
C VAL A 71 17.19 -0.42 -1.08
N TYR A 72 16.24 -1.34 -1.15
CA TYR A 72 16.52 -2.77 -1.09
C TYR A 72 16.80 -3.29 -2.49
N THR A 73 17.84 -4.12 -2.61
CA THR A 73 18.33 -4.63 -3.91
C THR A 73 18.26 -6.15 -3.99
N GLU A 74 17.87 -6.81 -2.90
CA GLU A 74 17.57 -8.23 -2.92
C GLU A 74 16.42 -8.50 -3.89
N ALA A 75 16.51 -9.61 -4.64
CA ALA A 75 15.46 -10.05 -5.55
C ALA A 75 15.38 -11.59 -5.53
N PRO A 76 14.17 -12.17 -5.47
CA PRO A 76 12.86 -11.51 -5.36
C PRO A 76 12.56 -10.98 -3.95
N LEU A 77 11.97 -9.78 -3.88
CA LEU A 77 11.61 -9.07 -2.65
C LEU A 77 10.10 -8.75 -2.60
N ILE A 78 9.49 -9.00 -1.45
CA ILE A 78 8.11 -8.67 -1.15
C ILE A 78 8.08 -7.71 0.04
N MET A 79 7.68 -6.47 -0.21
CA MET A 79 7.55 -5.43 0.80
C MET A 79 6.09 -5.22 1.17
N ILE A 80 5.76 -5.22 2.45
CA ILE A 80 4.39 -5.15 2.95
C ILE A 80 4.24 -3.94 3.85
N CYS A 81 3.23 -3.12 3.62
CA CYS A 81 2.98 -1.91 4.42
C CYS A 81 1.50 -1.73 4.77
N LYS A 82 1.23 -1.03 5.88
CA LYS A 82 -0.14 -0.76 6.35
C LYS A 82 -0.76 0.43 5.63
N SER A 83 -0.01 1.53 5.52
CA SER A 83 -0.57 2.84 5.18
C SER A 83 -0.37 3.23 3.72
N THR A 84 -1.28 4.06 3.19
CA THR A 84 -1.12 4.67 1.85
C THR A 84 0.12 5.57 1.79
N THR A 85 0.51 6.19 2.90
CA THR A 85 1.72 7.03 2.97
C THR A 85 2.98 6.19 2.75
N ASP A 86 3.04 5.03 3.39
CA ASP A 86 4.18 4.11 3.29
C ASP A 86 4.23 3.46 1.92
N TYR A 87 3.09 3.03 1.39
CA TYR A 87 2.97 2.50 0.04
C TYR A 87 3.48 3.48 -1.02
N ARG A 88 3.08 4.76 -0.93
CA ARG A 88 3.58 5.82 -1.82
C ARG A 88 5.04 6.16 -1.55
N THR A 89 5.53 5.95 -0.33
CA THR A 89 6.95 6.11 -0.01
C THR A 89 7.77 5.04 -0.72
N LEU A 90 7.32 3.79 -0.70
CA LEU A 90 7.93 2.68 -1.46
C LEU A 90 7.90 2.92 -2.96
N ALA A 91 6.79 3.46 -3.50
CA ALA A 91 6.67 3.82 -4.91
C ALA A 91 7.72 4.85 -5.38
N ARG A 92 8.23 5.68 -4.47
CA ARG A 92 9.32 6.63 -4.76
C ARG A 92 10.69 6.03 -4.59
N SER A 93 10.87 5.23 -3.54
CA SER A 93 12.18 4.79 -3.08
C SER A 93 12.65 3.49 -3.70
N GLN A 94 11.75 2.61 -4.15
CA GLN A 94 12.12 1.27 -4.63
C GLN A 94 12.03 1.13 -6.15
N VAL A 95 11.88 2.25 -6.88
CA VAL A 95 11.66 2.29 -8.34
C VAL A 95 12.65 3.25 -9.00
N TYR A 96 13.22 2.84 -10.12
CA TYR A 96 14.25 3.49 -10.92
C TYR A 96 13.79 3.72 -12.36
N LYS A 97 14.49 4.60 -13.06
CA LYS A 97 14.12 5.09 -14.40
C LYS A 97 14.18 4.06 -15.51
N ASN A 98 14.75 2.89 -15.25
CA ASN A 98 14.78 1.74 -16.16
C ASN A 98 13.70 0.69 -15.84
N ASP A 99 12.89 0.89 -14.79
CA ASP A 99 11.88 -0.09 -14.40
C ASP A 99 10.61 -0.01 -15.26
N ALA A 100 10.07 -1.18 -15.57
CA ALA A 100 8.67 -1.36 -15.98
C ALA A 100 7.84 -1.77 -14.77
N VAL A 101 6.78 -1.00 -14.48
CA VAL A 101 5.98 -1.13 -13.27
C VAL A 101 4.50 -1.23 -13.60
N VAL A 102 3.78 -2.05 -12.84
CA VAL A 102 2.31 -2.06 -12.83
C VAL A 102 1.78 -1.85 -11.42
N GLU A 103 0.68 -1.10 -11.31
CA GLU A 103 -0.08 -0.98 -10.08
C GLU A 103 -1.42 -1.72 -10.21
N ILE A 104 -1.68 -2.71 -9.35
CA ILE A 104 -2.94 -3.41 -9.21
C ILE A 104 -3.77 -2.72 -8.11
N GLY A 105 -4.98 -2.28 -8.46
CA GLY A 105 -5.82 -1.46 -7.59
C GLY A 105 -5.49 0.03 -7.68
N SER A 106 -5.30 0.56 -8.89
CA SER A 106 -4.82 1.92 -9.11
C SER A 106 -5.76 3.02 -8.61
N SER A 107 -7.04 2.73 -8.35
CA SER A 107 -8.03 3.69 -7.88
C SER A 107 -8.07 4.93 -8.79
N TYR A 108 -7.97 6.15 -8.22
CA TYR A 108 -7.90 7.41 -8.97
C TYR A 108 -6.52 7.70 -9.60
N GLY A 109 -5.62 6.72 -9.68
CA GLY A 109 -4.32 6.81 -10.35
C GLY A 109 -3.22 7.60 -9.63
N VAL A 110 -3.43 8.00 -8.37
CA VAL A 110 -2.49 8.89 -7.67
C VAL A 110 -1.13 8.24 -7.44
N CYS A 111 -1.10 6.96 -7.04
CA CYS A 111 0.15 6.24 -6.86
C CYS A 111 0.77 5.87 -8.22
N THR A 112 -0.04 5.48 -9.21
CA THR A 112 0.42 5.30 -10.60
C THR A 112 1.15 6.54 -11.14
N GLY A 113 0.60 7.74 -10.88
CA GLY A 113 1.25 9.00 -11.24
C GLY A 113 2.56 9.26 -10.49
N ILE A 114 2.67 8.79 -9.24
CA ILE A 114 3.93 8.81 -8.49
C ILE A 114 4.95 7.86 -9.13
N LEU A 115 4.55 6.62 -9.40
CA LEU A 115 5.40 5.63 -10.05
C LEU A 115 5.92 6.14 -11.40
N ALA A 116 5.09 6.80 -12.20
CA ALA A 116 5.47 7.37 -13.50
C ALA A 116 6.56 8.45 -13.40
N GLN A 117 6.70 9.11 -12.25
CA GLN A 117 7.80 10.06 -12.01
C GLN A 117 9.15 9.35 -11.80
N HIS A 118 9.15 8.07 -11.44
CA HIS A 118 10.35 7.32 -11.06
C HIS A 118 10.69 6.18 -12.02
N ALA A 119 9.72 5.59 -12.70
CA ALA A 119 9.87 4.46 -13.63
C ALA A 119 10.07 4.88 -15.10
N ASN A 120 10.46 3.92 -15.95
CA ASN A 120 10.47 4.07 -17.42
C ASN A 120 9.04 4.00 -17.98
N SER A 121 8.29 2.98 -17.57
CA SER A 121 6.93 2.71 -18.07
C SER A 121 6.04 2.24 -16.93
N VAL A 122 4.83 2.80 -16.86
CA VAL A 122 3.85 2.49 -15.82
C VAL A 122 2.46 2.38 -16.40
N PHE A 123 1.69 1.42 -15.91
CA PHE A 123 0.23 1.41 -16.08
C PHE A 123 -0.49 0.95 -14.81
N GLY A 124 -1.73 1.38 -14.66
CA GLY A 124 -2.61 0.99 -13.55
C GLY A 124 -3.67 -0.02 -14.00
N LEU A 125 -3.98 -0.99 -13.15
CA LEU A 125 -5.10 -1.92 -13.28
C LEU A 125 -6.15 -1.60 -12.22
N GLU A 126 -7.41 -1.54 -12.62
CA GLU A 126 -8.52 -1.25 -11.72
C GLU A 126 -9.78 -2.01 -12.15
N VAL A 127 -10.59 -2.44 -11.20
CA VAL A 127 -11.81 -3.24 -11.45
C VAL A 127 -13.06 -2.37 -11.60
N SER A 128 -13.03 -1.13 -11.12
CA SER A 128 -14.15 -0.20 -11.21
C SER A 128 -14.05 0.67 -12.47
N PRO A 129 -14.95 0.52 -13.46
CA PRO A 129 -14.94 1.32 -14.69
C PRO A 129 -14.92 2.83 -14.44
N LYS A 130 -15.71 3.28 -13.45
CA LYS A 130 -15.74 4.69 -13.02
C LYS A 130 -14.36 5.19 -12.54
N LEU A 131 -13.59 4.37 -11.83
CA LEU A 131 -12.28 4.79 -11.32
C LEU A 131 -11.25 4.83 -12.43
N VAL A 132 -11.30 3.88 -13.37
CA VAL A 132 -10.48 3.91 -14.60
C VAL A 132 -10.74 5.19 -15.40
N GLU A 133 -12.00 5.55 -15.60
CA GLU A 133 -12.37 6.77 -16.33
C GLU A 133 -11.82 8.03 -15.63
N GLU A 134 -12.02 8.14 -14.32
CA GLU A 134 -11.51 9.27 -13.54
C GLU A 134 -9.98 9.33 -13.49
N ALA A 135 -9.30 8.18 -13.44
CA ALA A 135 -7.84 8.10 -13.49
C ALA A 135 -7.31 8.56 -14.87
N ARG A 136 -7.95 8.13 -15.97
CA ARG A 136 -7.59 8.56 -17.33
C ARG A 136 -7.82 10.05 -17.55
N LYS A 137 -8.90 10.62 -17.02
CA LYS A 137 -9.14 12.08 -17.05
C LYS A 137 -8.06 12.84 -16.29
N ARG A 138 -7.67 12.34 -15.11
CA ARG A 138 -6.68 12.99 -14.24
C ARG A 138 -5.26 12.89 -14.76
N TYR A 139 -4.91 11.76 -15.38
CA TYR A 139 -3.57 11.46 -15.88
C TYR A 139 -3.65 10.99 -17.33
N PRO A 140 -3.93 11.88 -18.29
CA PRO A 140 -4.20 11.52 -19.69
C PRO A 140 -3.01 10.91 -20.42
N ALA A 141 -1.79 11.16 -19.94
CA ALA A 141 -0.56 10.56 -20.48
C ALA A 141 -0.28 9.15 -19.93
N LEU A 142 -1.02 8.68 -18.93
CA LEU A 142 -0.81 7.37 -18.31
C LEU A 142 -1.85 6.36 -18.78
N ARG A 143 -1.42 5.11 -18.87
CA ARG A 143 -2.27 3.98 -19.23
C ARG A 143 -2.97 3.44 -17.99
N PHE A 144 -4.28 3.27 -18.09
CA PHE A 144 -5.09 2.56 -17.10
C PHE A 144 -5.97 1.53 -17.80
N GLU A 145 -6.06 0.32 -17.27
CA GLU A 145 -6.86 -0.76 -17.82
C GLU A 145 -7.92 -1.23 -16.82
N LEU A 146 -9.12 -1.47 -17.35
CA LEU A 146 -10.21 -2.11 -16.61
C LEU A 146 -9.95 -3.63 -16.61
N LEU A 147 -9.48 -4.17 -15.49
CA LEU A 147 -9.15 -5.59 -15.40
C LEU A 147 -9.28 -6.11 -13.97
N ASN A 148 -9.98 -7.23 -13.81
CA ASN A 148 -9.93 -8.03 -12.59
C ASN A 148 -8.88 -9.13 -12.75
N VAL A 149 -7.77 -8.99 -12.02
CA VAL A 149 -6.60 -9.87 -12.14
C VAL A 149 -6.85 -11.31 -11.70
N LEU A 150 -7.82 -11.52 -10.80
CA LEU A 150 -8.17 -12.87 -10.31
C LEU A 150 -9.14 -13.59 -11.25
N GLU A 151 -9.96 -12.84 -11.99
CA GLU A 151 -10.94 -13.38 -12.95
C GLU A 151 -10.36 -13.53 -14.37
N ASN A 152 -9.31 -12.76 -14.71
CA ASN A 152 -8.74 -12.70 -16.06
C ASN A 152 -7.23 -12.95 -16.02
N LYS A 153 -6.82 -14.14 -15.58
CA LYS A 153 -5.41 -14.46 -15.30
C LYS A 153 -4.55 -14.41 -16.56
N GLU A 154 -4.99 -15.01 -17.65
CA GLU A 154 -4.26 -15.08 -18.91
C GLU A 154 -4.00 -13.68 -19.46
N ARG A 155 -5.05 -12.84 -19.46
CA ARG A 155 -4.94 -11.44 -19.88
C ARG A 155 -4.04 -10.63 -18.95
N THR A 156 -4.06 -10.92 -17.65
CA THR A 156 -3.16 -10.28 -16.68
C THR A 156 -1.70 -10.60 -17.00
N ILE A 157 -1.40 -11.86 -17.28
CA ILE A 157 -0.05 -12.32 -17.63
C ILE A 157 0.44 -11.66 -18.92
N GLU A 158 -0.40 -11.65 -19.95
CA GLU A 158 -0.10 -11.01 -21.24
C GLU A 158 0.20 -9.51 -21.07
N LEU A 159 -0.65 -8.79 -20.34
CA LEU A 159 -0.48 -7.34 -20.12
C LEU A 159 0.76 -7.00 -19.30
N MET A 160 1.15 -7.88 -18.37
CA MET A 160 2.26 -7.67 -17.45
C MET A 160 3.56 -8.33 -17.93
N GLN A 161 3.61 -8.83 -19.16
CA GLN A 161 4.83 -9.42 -19.70
C GLN A 161 5.98 -8.40 -19.69
N GLY A 162 7.10 -8.78 -19.10
CA GLY A 162 8.29 -7.92 -18.96
C GLY A 162 8.23 -6.92 -17.79
N VAL A 163 7.11 -6.84 -17.06
CA VAL A 163 7.04 -6.06 -15.81
C VAL A 163 7.82 -6.76 -14.72
N ARG A 164 8.76 -6.04 -14.08
CA ARG A 164 9.60 -6.58 -13.01
C ARG A 164 9.24 -6.07 -11.61
N LYS A 165 8.45 -5.00 -11.53
CA LYS A 165 8.00 -4.44 -10.25
C LYS A 165 6.49 -4.31 -10.23
N VAL A 166 5.86 -4.82 -9.19
CA VAL A 166 4.41 -4.83 -9.05
C VAL A 166 4.02 -4.16 -7.73
N PHE A 167 3.05 -3.26 -7.81
CA PHE A 167 2.48 -2.56 -6.68
C PHE A 167 1.03 -3.03 -6.50
N VAL A 168 0.65 -3.49 -5.31
CA VAL A 168 -0.67 -4.07 -5.03
C VAL A 168 -1.35 -3.29 -3.88
N ASP A 169 -2.38 -2.53 -4.23
CA ASP A 169 -3.31 -1.89 -3.29
C ASP A 169 -4.75 -2.16 -3.72
N ILE A 170 -5.20 -3.41 -3.57
CA ILE A 170 -6.58 -3.79 -3.84
C ILE A 170 -7.54 -3.41 -2.70
N GLY A 171 -7.21 -2.35 -1.95
CA GLY A 171 -7.88 -1.96 -0.70
C GLY A 171 -9.40 -1.91 -0.76
N GLY A 172 -10.05 -2.05 0.40
CA GLY A 172 -11.51 -2.12 0.53
C GLY A 172 -11.93 -3.30 1.40
N ASN A 173 -13.03 -3.97 1.04
CA ASN A 173 -13.52 -5.19 1.70
C ASN A 173 -12.81 -6.47 1.17
N ARG A 174 -11.59 -6.34 0.64
CA ARG A 174 -10.83 -7.49 0.11
C ARG A 174 -10.08 -8.14 1.24
N THR A 175 -10.23 -9.45 1.33
CA THR A 175 -9.60 -10.24 2.39
C THR A 175 -8.11 -10.39 2.10
N ILE A 176 -7.31 -10.61 3.13
CA ILE A 176 -5.93 -11.09 2.97
C ILE A 176 -5.82 -12.28 2.00
N GLY A 177 -6.84 -13.13 1.89
CA GLY A 177 -6.88 -14.24 0.93
C GLY A 177 -6.84 -13.82 -0.54
N ASP A 178 -7.44 -12.69 -0.91
CA ASP A 178 -7.36 -12.16 -2.28
C ASP A 178 -5.96 -11.63 -2.58
N VAL A 179 -5.33 -10.96 -1.62
CA VAL A 179 -3.93 -10.52 -1.74
C VAL A 179 -3.00 -11.71 -1.93
N VAL A 180 -3.17 -12.75 -1.11
CA VAL A 180 -2.39 -14.00 -1.20
C VAL A 180 -2.57 -14.66 -2.58
N LYS A 181 -3.78 -14.71 -3.13
CA LYS A 181 -4.05 -15.22 -4.49
C LYS A 181 -3.33 -14.42 -5.57
N ILE A 182 -3.35 -13.08 -5.47
CA ILE A 182 -2.63 -12.22 -6.41
C ILE A 182 -1.13 -12.48 -6.32
N VAL A 183 -0.55 -12.44 -5.12
CA VAL A 183 0.90 -12.66 -4.93
C VAL A 183 1.31 -14.04 -5.44
N THR A 184 0.49 -15.07 -5.20
CA THR A 184 0.71 -16.42 -5.75
C THR A 184 0.74 -16.41 -7.29
N LEU A 185 -0.28 -15.81 -7.93
CA LEU A 185 -0.33 -15.66 -9.39
C LEU A 185 0.91 -14.93 -9.94
N LEU A 186 1.30 -13.82 -9.30
CA LEU A 186 2.46 -13.02 -9.71
C LEU A 186 3.76 -13.82 -9.62
N ASN A 187 3.95 -14.55 -8.52
CA ASN A 187 5.13 -15.35 -8.28
C ASN A 187 5.27 -16.53 -9.24
N GLU A 188 4.15 -17.20 -9.54
CA GLU A 188 4.14 -18.36 -10.45
C GLU A 188 4.34 -17.94 -11.90
N ALA A 189 3.63 -16.91 -12.35
CA ALA A 189 3.54 -16.56 -13.76
C ALA A 189 4.54 -15.49 -14.23
N LEU A 190 4.86 -14.51 -13.38
CA LEU A 190 5.62 -13.32 -13.79
C LEU A 190 7.00 -13.21 -13.14
N LYS A 191 7.18 -13.77 -11.93
CA LYS A 191 8.44 -13.74 -11.17
C LYS A 191 9.06 -12.33 -11.08
N PRO A 192 8.31 -11.31 -10.62
CA PRO A 192 8.84 -9.97 -10.48
C PRO A 192 9.99 -9.92 -9.45
N ASP A 193 10.88 -8.95 -9.59
CA ASP A 193 11.94 -8.68 -8.62
C ASP A 193 11.39 -8.07 -7.34
N LEU A 194 10.33 -7.26 -7.47
CA LEU A 194 9.71 -6.54 -6.37
C LEU A 194 8.19 -6.65 -6.43
N ILE A 195 7.59 -7.00 -5.30
CA ILE A 195 6.15 -6.81 -5.05
C ILE A 195 5.99 -5.92 -3.82
N CYS A 196 5.41 -4.73 -3.99
CA CYS A 196 5.02 -3.87 -2.88
C CYS A 196 3.53 -4.03 -2.61
N ILE A 197 3.17 -4.42 -1.39
CA ILE A 197 1.79 -4.75 -0.99
C ILE A 197 1.35 -3.75 0.07
N LYS A 198 0.17 -3.17 -0.12
CA LYS A 198 -0.54 -2.47 0.95
C LYS A 198 -1.67 -3.35 1.49
N SER A 199 -1.53 -3.79 2.74
CA SER A 199 -2.54 -4.58 3.43
C SER A 199 -2.37 -4.49 4.94
N GLU A 200 -3.34 -3.90 5.64
CA GLU A 200 -3.33 -3.78 7.10
C GLU A 200 -3.31 -5.17 7.76
N GLU A 201 -4.21 -6.08 7.32
CA GLU A 201 -4.31 -7.45 7.83
C GLU A 201 -3.04 -8.28 7.60
N MET A 202 -2.39 -8.14 6.45
CA MET A 202 -1.17 -8.90 6.15
C MET A 202 0.01 -8.42 7.00
N VAL A 203 0.10 -7.12 7.28
CA VAL A 203 1.12 -6.63 8.21
C VAL A 203 0.82 -7.09 9.63
N ASP A 204 -0.44 -7.04 10.09
CA ASP A 204 -0.80 -7.52 11.43
C ASP A 204 -0.48 -9.02 11.61
N ASP A 205 -0.61 -9.83 10.55
CA ASP A 205 -0.19 -11.23 10.57
C ASP A 205 1.34 -11.39 10.54
N ALA A 206 2.02 -10.63 9.68
CA ALA A 206 3.47 -10.64 9.53
C ALA A 206 4.20 -10.22 10.83
N GLU A 207 3.69 -9.21 11.55
CA GLU A 207 4.27 -8.70 12.79
C GLU A 207 4.39 -9.79 13.86
N LYS A 208 3.46 -10.75 13.89
CA LYS A 208 3.49 -11.90 14.82
C LYS A 208 4.65 -12.86 14.54
N HIS A 209 5.22 -12.79 13.34
CA HIS A 209 6.28 -13.68 12.86
C HIS A 209 7.65 -13.01 12.80
N LEU A 210 7.78 -11.73 13.20
CA LEU A 210 9.07 -11.04 13.17
C LEU A 210 10.11 -11.67 14.11
N ASN A 211 9.71 -12.43 15.14
CA ASN A 211 10.62 -13.09 16.10
C ASN A 211 11.71 -12.15 16.67
N GLY A 212 11.36 -10.90 16.97
CA GLY A 212 12.30 -9.88 17.47
C GLY A 212 13.13 -9.18 16.38
N SER A 213 12.91 -9.50 15.11
CA SER A 213 13.49 -8.78 13.98
C SER A 213 13.04 -7.32 13.99
N SER A 214 14.03 -6.42 14.09
CA SER A 214 13.78 -4.97 14.11
C SER A 214 13.93 -4.33 12.73
N ASP A 215 14.60 -5.00 11.79
CA ASP A 215 14.79 -4.49 10.43
C ASP A 215 13.58 -4.76 9.52
N GLY A 216 12.55 -5.44 10.05
CA GLY A 216 11.31 -5.75 9.36
C GLY A 216 11.38 -7.02 8.51
N VAL A 217 12.51 -7.73 8.44
CA VAL A 217 12.57 -9.04 7.75
C VAL A 217 11.74 -10.03 8.51
N ILE A 218 10.91 -10.79 7.78
CA ILE A 218 10.18 -11.93 8.32
C ILE A 218 11.10 -13.17 8.21
N PRO A 219 11.59 -13.73 9.33
CA PRO A 219 12.38 -14.94 9.31
C PRO A 219 11.57 -16.08 8.69
N ASP A 220 12.19 -16.83 7.77
CA ASP A 220 11.51 -17.87 6.98
C ASP A 220 10.21 -17.36 6.33
N GLY A 221 10.29 -16.18 5.71
CA GLY A 221 9.14 -15.52 5.09
C GLY A 221 8.41 -16.39 4.06
N GLN A 222 9.13 -17.32 3.40
CA GLN A 222 8.53 -18.29 2.49
C GLN A 222 7.59 -19.25 3.22
N ALA A 223 8.03 -19.91 4.30
CA ALA A 223 7.18 -20.80 5.08
C ALA A 223 6.00 -20.04 5.72
N TRP A 224 6.22 -18.80 6.17
CA TRP A 224 5.15 -17.93 6.66
C TRP A 224 4.09 -17.67 5.57
N PHE A 225 4.51 -17.33 4.35
CA PHE A 225 3.61 -17.08 3.24
C PHE A 225 2.86 -18.37 2.82
N GLU A 226 3.51 -19.52 2.78
CA GLU A 226 2.87 -20.83 2.54
C GLU A 226 1.82 -21.15 3.62
N GLY A 227 2.09 -20.80 4.87
CA GLY A 227 1.13 -20.85 5.96
C GLY A 227 -0.09 -19.95 5.72
N LEU A 228 0.10 -18.75 5.14
CA LEU A 228 -1.01 -17.89 4.71
C LEU A 228 -1.80 -18.52 3.56
N GLN A 229 -1.14 -19.11 2.57
CA GLN A 229 -1.79 -19.80 1.46
C GLN A 229 -2.69 -20.95 1.98
N THR A 230 -2.21 -21.69 2.98
CA THR A 230 -2.95 -22.78 3.62
C THR A 230 -4.14 -22.26 4.45
N ARG A 231 -3.93 -21.27 5.32
CA ARG A 231 -4.97 -20.71 6.21
C ARG A 231 -6.08 -20.01 5.43
N HIS A 232 -5.73 -19.34 4.35
CA HIS A 232 -6.68 -18.69 3.46
C HIS A 232 -7.11 -19.60 2.32
N ALA A 233 -6.90 -20.92 2.50
CA ALA A 233 -7.22 -22.05 1.64
C ALA A 233 -7.51 -21.55 0.23
N ILE A 234 -6.46 -21.46 -0.59
CA ILE A 234 -6.54 -21.09 -2.01
C ILE A 234 -7.33 -22.17 -2.76
N ASN A 235 -8.61 -22.30 -2.45
CA ASN A 235 -9.61 -22.86 -3.33
C ASN A 235 -9.85 -21.76 -4.36
N VAL A 236 -9.35 -22.02 -5.56
CA VAL A 236 -9.44 -21.14 -6.73
C VAL A 236 -10.91 -20.91 -7.15
N SER A 237 -11.89 -21.55 -6.51
CA SER A 237 -13.31 -21.41 -6.82
C SER A 237 -14.06 -20.56 -5.78
N LYS A 238 -14.64 -19.46 -6.26
CA LYS A 238 -15.64 -18.56 -5.67
C LYS A 238 -15.08 -17.20 -5.26
N SER A 239 -15.23 -16.24 -6.17
CA SER A 239 -15.34 -14.83 -5.82
C SER A 239 -16.40 -14.70 -4.72
N ILE A 240 -16.01 -14.23 -3.55
CA ILE A 240 -17.00 -13.85 -2.53
C ILE A 240 -17.68 -12.60 -3.08
N ALA A 241 -18.98 -12.71 -3.38
CA ALA A 241 -19.77 -11.57 -3.85
C ALA A 241 -19.63 -10.41 -2.84
N PRO A 242 -19.56 -9.15 -3.31
CA PRO A 242 -19.47 -8.00 -2.42
C PRO A 242 -20.60 -8.03 -1.38
N GLU A 243 -20.27 -7.84 -0.10
CA GLU A 243 -21.27 -7.87 0.96
C GLU A 243 -22.38 -6.84 0.69
N GLN A 244 -23.64 -7.22 0.94
CA GLN A 244 -24.82 -6.46 0.53
C GLN A 244 -24.84 -5.01 1.05
N TRP A 245 -24.29 -4.75 2.24
CA TRP A 245 -24.23 -3.41 2.81
C TRP A 245 -23.30 -2.48 2.02
N TYR A 246 -22.25 -3.00 1.40
CA TYR A 246 -21.31 -2.22 0.58
C TYR A 246 -21.95 -1.79 -0.74
N LEU A 247 -22.69 -2.69 -1.38
CA LEU A 247 -23.48 -2.37 -2.58
C LEU A 247 -24.49 -1.26 -2.28
N ASN A 248 -25.13 -1.30 -1.11
CA ASN A 248 -26.07 -0.27 -0.67
C ASN A 248 -25.36 1.07 -0.40
N ALA A 249 -24.18 1.06 0.21
CA ALA A 249 -23.39 2.27 0.44
C ALA A 249 -22.93 2.94 -0.87
N ARG A 250 -22.52 2.16 -1.88
CA ARG A 250 -22.18 2.72 -3.21
C ARG A 250 -23.40 3.30 -3.92
N LYS A 251 -24.56 2.62 -3.87
CA LYS A 251 -25.82 3.14 -4.42
C LYS A 251 -26.22 4.47 -3.80
N ALA A 252 -25.89 4.69 -2.52
CA ALA A 252 -26.14 5.93 -1.81
C ALA A 252 -25.07 7.03 -2.03
N GLY A 253 -24.13 6.84 -2.98
CA GLY A 253 -23.18 7.89 -3.39
C GLY A 253 -21.91 8.02 -2.54
N PHE A 254 -21.64 7.09 -1.63
CA PHE A 254 -20.45 7.16 -0.76
C PHE A 254 -19.17 6.79 -1.51
N THR A 255 -18.08 7.51 -1.20
CA THR A 255 -16.77 7.41 -1.89
C THR A 255 -15.66 6.77 -1.05
N ARG A 256 -15.89 6.50 0.24
CA ARG A 256 -14.94 5.85 1.16
C ARG A 256 -15.59 4.70 1.92
N ASN A 257 -14.79 3.91 2.66
CA ASN A 257 -15.32 2.89 3.56
C ASN A 257 -16.25 3.55 4.60
N PRO A 258 -17.51 3.11 4.72
CA PRO A 258 -18.47 3.53 5.74
C PRO A 258 -17.94 3.70 7.17
N LEU A 259 -17.02 2.84 7.62
CA LEU A 259 -16.46 2.91 8.97
C LEU A 259 -15.49 4.09 9.18
N ARG A 260 -15.04 4.72 8.07
CA ARG A 260 -14.13 5.86 8.05
C ARG A 260 -14.83 7.22 7.92
N TYR A 261 -16.16 7.26 7.85
CA TYR A 261 -16.91 8.52 7.92
C TYR A 261 -17.14 8.93 9.39
N PRO A 262 -17.28 10.25 9.67
CA PRO A 262 -17.64 10.73 10.99
C PRO A 262 -18.93 10.05 11.50
N MET A 263 -18.97 9.76 12.80
CA MET A 263 -20.18 9.27 13.45
C MET A 263 -21.28 10.33 13.31
N ARG A 264 -22.46 9.94 12.81
CA ARG A 264 -23.60 10.86 12.71
C ARG A 264 -24.54 10.65 13.88
N VAL A 265 -25.36 11.66 14.11
CA VAL A 265 -26.45 11.63 15.08
C VAL A 265 -27.78 11.84 14.36
N THR A 266 -28.87 11.27 14.88
CA THR A 266 -30.24 11.60 14.43
C THR A 266 -30.62 13.03 14.83
N ALA A 267 -31.76 13.53 14.36
CA ALA A 267 -32.30 14.83 14.81
C ALA A 267 -32.44 14.91 16.34
N ASP A 268 -32.72 13.76 16.97
CA ASP A 268 -32.86 13.63 18.42
C ASP A 268 -31.52 13.39 19.17
N GLY A 269 -30.39 13.49 18.48
CA GLY A 269 -29.06 13.38 19.08
C GLY A 269 -28.51 11.96 19.28
N ASN A 270 -29.23 10.93 18.83
CA ASN A 270 -28.79 9.53 19.02
C ASN A 270 -27.70 9.15 18.03
N ALA A 271 -26.61 8.57 18.53
CA ALA A 271 -25.50 8.09 17.70
C ALA A 271 -25.95 6.96 16.78
N ILE A 272 -25.69 7.12 15.48
CA ILE A 272 -26.01 6.10 14.49
C ILE A 272 -24.78 5.18 14.33
N CYS A 273 -24.96 3.88 14.57
CA CYS A 273 -23.92 2.88 14.37
C CYS A 273 -23.27 3.03 12.99
N ARG A 274 -21.94 2.99 12.91
CA ARG A 274 -21.19 3.25 11.67
C ARG A 274 -21.54 2.32 10.51
N LEU A 275 -22.07 1.12 10.77
CA LEU A 275 -22.59 0.20 9.76
C LEU A 275 -23.99 0.60 9.24
N HIS A 276 -24.81 1.18 10.11
CA HIS A 276 -26.19 1.60 9.84
C HIS A 276 -26.36 3.11 9.68
N ASN A 277 -25.24 3.85 9.58
CA ASN A 277 -25.14 5.29 9.35
C ASN A 277 -25.86 5.79 8.08
N TYR A 278 -26.48 4.86 7.33
CA TYR A 278 -26.98 5.01 5.96
C TYR A 278 -28.44 4.58 5.79
N LYS A 279 -29.13 4.16 6.86
CA LYS A 279 -30.60 4.01 6.85
C LYS A 279 -31.23 5.32 7.33
N ALA A 280 -32.26 5.82 6.64
CA ALA A 280 -32.98 7.02 7.04
C ALA A 280 -33.53 6.94 8.48
N ALA A 281 -33.86 5.73 8.94
CA ALA A 281 -34.36 5.46 10.29
C ALA A 281 -33.27 5.21 11.35
N GLY A 282 -31.97 5.29 11.02
CA GLY A 282 -30.89 4.98 11.96
C GLY A 282 -30.67 3.48 12.21
N CYS A 283 -29.95 3.14 13.29
CA CYS A 283 -29.56 1.76 13.61
C CYS A 283 -30.65 1.04 14.41
N PRO A 284 -31.21 -0.09 13.93
CA PRO A 284 -32.26 -0.82 14.65
C PRO A 284 -31.75 -1.65 15.85
N LYS A 285 -30.43 -1.68 16.08
CA LYS A 285 -29.79 -2.48 17.13
C LYS A 285 -29.37 -1.67 18.37
N VAL A 286 -29.69 -0.38 18.44
CA VAL A 286 -29.39 0.42 19.63
C VAL A 286 -30.73 0.75 20.28
N ASP A 287 -31.04 0.04 21.34
CA ASP A 287 -32.14 0.44 22.21
C ASP A 287 -31.72 1.75 22.90
N ALA A 288 -32.62 2.73 22.99
CA ALA A 288 -32.30 4.07 23.49
C ALA A 288 -31.76 4.08 24.94
N ALA A 289 -31.90 2.97 25.66
CA ALA A 289 -31.42 2.79 27.02
C ALA A 289 -29.88 2.61 27.14
N ASP A 290 -29.20 2.10 26.11
CA ASP A 290 -27.78 1.70 26.21
C ASP A 290 -26.76 2.83 26.01
N LEU A 291 -27.21 4.05 25.69
CA LEU A 291 -26.32 5.18 25.38
C LEU A 291 -25.93 6.06 26.59
N ARG A 292 -26.40 5.76 27.80
CA ARG A 292 -26.02 6.53 29.01
C ARG A 292 -24.58 6.29 29.50
N ALA A 293 -23.82 5.40 28.85
CA ALA A 293 -22.46 5.03 29.26
C ALA A 293 -21.34 5.62 28.40
N LEU A 294 -21.63 6.43 27.37
CA LEU A 294 -20.58 7.02 26.52
C LEU A 294 -20.19 8.42 27.01
N PRO A 295 -18.88 8.75 27.04
CA PRO A 295 -18.42 10.08 27.43
C PRO A 295 -18.94 11.12 26.45
N GLN A 296 -19.57 12.17 27.00
CA GLN A 296 -20.10 13.29 26.25
C GLN A 296 -18.96 14.01 25.51
N PRO A 297 -19.12 14.36 24.22
CA PRO A 297 -18.12 15.14 23.51
C PRO A 297 -18.00 16.53 24.13
N HIS A 298 -16.75 16.95 24.39
CA HIS A 298 -16.45 18.30 24.82
C HIS A 298 -16.98 19.33 23.81
N PRO A 299 -17.66 20.41 24.27
CA PRO A 299 -18.12 21.46 23.38
C PRO A 299 -16.93 22.17 22.76
N ARG A 300 -16.76 22.04 21.44
CA ARG A 300 -15.89 22.93 20.68
C ARG A 300 -16.68 24.21 20.36
N THR A 301 -16.10 25.32 20.76
CA THR A 301 -16.48 26.68 20.41
C THR A 301 -16.71 26.80 18.90
N ALA A 302 -17.88 27.32 18.54
CA ALA A 302 -18.22 27.67 17.18
C ALA A 302 -17.33 28.83 16.71
N ALA A 303 -16.57 28.63 15.64
CA ALA A 303 -16.05 29.73 14.86
C ALA A 303 -17.09 30.10 13.81
N VAL A 304 -17.51 31.37 13.86
CA VAL A 304 -18.38 32.06 12.92
C VAL A 304 -17.55 32.44 11.68
N VAL A 305 -18.07 32.09 10.49
CA VAL A 305 -17.67 32.45 9.11
C VAL A 305 -16.21 32.18 8.72
#